data_AF-A0A849FRM7-F1
#
_entry.id   AF-A0A849FRM7-F1
#
_cell.length_a   1.000
_cell.length_b   1.000
_cell.length_c   1.000
_cell.angle_alpha   90.00
_cell.angle_beta   90.00
_cell.angle_gamma   90.00
#
_symmetry.space_group_name_H-M   'P 1'
#
loop_
_entity.id
_entity.type
_entity.pdbx_description
1 polymer ?
#
loop_
_entity_poly.entity_id
_entity_poly.type
_entity_poly.pdbx_seq_one_letter_code
_entity_poly.pdbx_strand_id
1 'polypeptide(L)'
;MMRGLLYATSALIVMGLAYWAYYENYKTQDALRDAARLQREIGEARETLSVLEAEWAYLNRPERLRDLADLNFETLQLLPISAHHFGEVEFVAYPKVAPDQSEDLIGELLLSQIIEQADVARQAAEARP
;
A
#
# COMPACT_ATOMS: atom_id res chain seq x y z
N MET A 1 -32.03 18.30 -56.76
CA MET A 1 -31.09 18.89 -55.78
C MET A 1 -31.24 18.33 -54.36
N MET A 2 -32.44 18.22 -53.77
CA MET A 2 -32.60 17.79 -52.37
C MET A 2 -32.09 16.37 -52.03
N ARG A 3 -32.23 15.40 -52.95
CA ARG A 3 -31.72 14.03 -52.74
C ARG A 3 -30.19 13.96 -52.60
N GLY A 4 -29.47 14.76 -53.39
CA GLY A 4 -28.01 14.83 -53.32
C GLY A 4 -27.53 15.43 -51.99
N LEU A 5 -28.24 16.42 -51.47
CA LEU A 5 -27.95 17.00 -50.15
C LEU A 5 -28.11 15.94 -49.06
N LEU A 6 -29.20 15.18 -49.06
CA LEU A 6 -29.42 14.11 -48.08
C LEU A 6 -28.32 13.05 -48.12
N TYR A 7 -27.91 12.59 -49.31
CA TYR A 7 -26.81 11.63 -49.42
C TYR A 7 -25.47 12.21 -48.96
N ALA A 8 -25.19 13.47 -49.27
CA ALA A 8 -23.97 14.14 -48.82
C ALA A 8 -23.93 14.29 -47.29
N THR A 9 -25.05 14.70 -46.68
CA THR A 9 -25.16 14.82 -45.22
C THR A 9 -25.05 13.45 -44.53
N SER A 10 -25.70 12.41 -45.06
CA SER A 10 -25.55 11.05 -44.53
C SER A 10 -24.11 10.53 -44.64
N ALA A 11 -23.44 10.76 -45.78
CA ALA A 11 -22.04 10.41 -45.95
C ALA A 11 -21.14 11.14 -44.95
N LEU A 12 -21.39 12.42 -44.68
CA LEU A 12 -20.68 13.20 -43.66
C LEU A 12 -20.88 12.63 -42.26
N ILE A 13 -22.12 12.26 -41.90
CA ILE A 13 -22.42 11.64 -40.60
C ILE A 13 -21.68 10.31 -40.45
N VAL A 14 -21.73 9.44 -41.46
CA VAL A 14 -21.03 8.14 -41.44
C VAL A 14 -19.53 8.33 -41.32
N MET A 15 -18.95 9.28 -42.06
CA MET A 15 -17.52 9.59 -42.00
C MET A 15 -17.12 10.14 -40.62
N GLY A 16 -17.96 10.97 -40.00
CA GLY A 16 -17.77 11.45 -38.63
C GLY A 16 -17.83 10.32 -37.58
N LEU A 17 -18.77 9.39 -37.71
CA LEU A 17 -18.86 8.21 -36.84
C LEU A 17 -17.66 7.28 -37.00
N ALA A 18 -17.20 7.05 -38.22
CA ALA A 18 -16.00 6.25 -38.48
C ALA A 18 -14.75 6.88 -37.85
N TYR A 19 -14.61 8.20 -37.96
CA TYR A 19 -13.52 8.94 -37.31
C TYR A 19 -13.61 8.85 -35.78
N TRP A 20 -14.78 9.06 -35.19
CA TRP A 20 -14.97 8.99 -33.75
C TRP A 20 -14.69 7.59 -33.19
N ALA A 21 -15.18 6.55 -33.86
CA ALA A 21 -14.92 5.17 -33.47
C ALA A 21 -13.43 4.82 -33.55
N TYR A 22 -12.72 5.29 -34.59
CA TYR A 22 -11.28 5.10 -34.71
C TYR A 22 -10.50 5.85 -33.62
N TYR A 23 -10.89 7.09 -33.33
CA TYR A 23 -10.25 7.92 -32.32
C TYR A 23 -10.43 7.38 -30.91
N GLU A 24 -11.64 6.95 -30.55
CA GLU A 24 -11.93 6.40 -29.23
C GLU A 24 -11.16 5.09 -28.98
N ASN A 25 -11.01 4.29 -30.04
CA ASN A 25 -10.22 3.05 -29.99
C ASN A 25 -8.75 3.30 -29.62
N TYR A 26 -8.19 4.46 -29.97
CA TYR A 26 -6.80 4.79 -29.65
C TYR A 26 -6.58 4.95 -28.13
N LYS A 27 -7.48 5.65 -27.44
CA LYS A 27 -7.39 5.89 -25.99
C LYS A 27 -7.47 4.60 -25.18
N THR A 28 -8.35 3.67 -25.59
CA THR A 28 -8.47 2.37 -24.93
C THR A 28 -7.24 1.51 -25.16
N GLN A 29 -6.69 1.52 -26.37
CA GLN A 29 -5.50 0.75 -26.69
C GLN A 29 -4.26 1.22 -25.94
N ASP A 30 -4.10 2.52 -25.71
CA ASP A 30 -2.94 3.04 -24.97
C ASP A 30 -2.98 2.64 -23.49
N ALA A 31 -4.13 2.75 -22.84
CA ALA A 31 -4.30 2.27 -21.47
C ALA A 31 -4.05 0.74 -21.33
N LEU A 32 -4.50 -0.05 -22.30
CA LEU A 32 -4.22 -1.49 -22.35
C LEU A 32 -2.73 -1.79 -22.56
N ARG A 33 -2.04 -1.02 -23.41
CA ARG A 33 -0.59 -1.16 -23.64
C ARG A 33 0.21 -0.85 -22.38
N ASP A 34 -0.16 0.22 -21.67
CA ASP A 34 0.50 0.60 -20.41
C ASP A 34 0.26 -0.44 -19.31
N ALA A 35 -0.96 -0.94 -19.15
CA ALA A 35 -1.25 -2.01 -18.21
C ALA A 35 -0.43 -3.28 -18.53
N ALA A 36 -0.36 -3.66 -19.81
CA ALA A 36 0.43 -4.82 -20.24
C ALA A 36 1.94 -4.61 -20.01
N ARG A 37 2.44 -3.38 -20.18
CA ARG A 37 3.84 -3.04 -19.89
C ARG A 37 4.14 -3.14 -18.40
N LEU A 38 3.33 -2.52 -17.55
CA LEU A 38 3.46 -2.59 -16.09
C LEU A 38 3.39 -4.03 -15.58
N GLN A 39 2.49 -4.84 -16.14
CA GLN A 39 2.38 -6.24 -15.73
C GLN A 39 3.64 -7.06 -16.06
N ARG A 40 4.32 -6.75 -17.18
CA ARG A 40 5.63 -7.36 -17.50
C ARG A 40 6.71 -6.91 -16.52
N GLU A 41 6.81 -5.61 -16.26
CA GLU A 41 7.76 -5.05 -15.29
C GLU A 41 7.56 -5.65 -13.88
N ILE A 42 6.32 -5.84 -13.45
CA ILE A 42 5.98 -6.52 -12.19
C ILE A 42 6.43 -8.00 -12.21
N GLY A 43 6.25 -8.68 -13.34
CA GLY A 43 6.70 -10.06 -13.52
C GLY A 43 8.21 -10.20 -13.33
N GLU A 44 8.99 -9.37 -14.01
CA GLU A 44 10.46 -9.34 -13.92
C GLU A 44 10.95 -9.01 -12.50
N ALA A 45 10.30 -8.04 -11.84
CA ALA A 45 10.63 -7.70 -10.46
C ALA A 45 10.34 -8.86 -9.49
N ARG A 46 9.24 -9.59 -9.67
CA ARG A 46 8.89 -10.76 -8.85
C ARG A 46 9.85 -11.93 -9.05
N GLU A 47 10.30 -12.17 -10.28
CA GLU A 47 11.33 -13.17 -10.57
C GLU A 47 12.63 -12.84 -9.83
N THR A 48 13.04 -11.56 -9.87
CA THR A 48 14.23 -11.08 -9.17
C THR A 48 14.10 -11.26 -7.65
N LEU A 49 12.94 -10.93 -7.08
CA LEU A 49 12.67 -11.16 -5.66
C LEU A 49 12.74 -12.64 -5.29
N SER A 50 12.18 -13.53 -6.11
CA SER A 50 12.23 -14.97 -5.85
C SER A 50 13.67 -15.50 -5.80
N VAL A 51 14.56 -14.98 -6.65
CA VAL A 51 15.99 -15.35 -6.61
C VAL A 51 16.64 -14.81 -5.34
N LEU A 52 16.41 -13.53 -5.01
CA LEU A 52 17.01 -12.90 -3.83
C LEU A 52 16.54 -13.57 -2.52
N GLU A 53 15.28 -13.97 -2.42
CA GLU A 53 14.75 -14.72 -1.29
C GLU A 53 15.45 -16.09 -1.17
N ALA A 54 15.70 -16.77 -2.28
CA ALA A 54 16.43 -18.04 -2.29
C ALA A 54 17.90 -17.86 -1.88
N GLU A 55 18.56 -16.80 -2.36
CA GLU A 55 19.93 -16.45 -1.97
C GLU A 55 20.00 -16.09 -0.50
N TRP A 56 19.07 -15.28 0.01
CA TRP A 56 19.00 -14.93 1.41
C TRP A 56 18.77 -16.17 2.28
N ALA A 57 17.85 -17.04 1.89
CA ALA A 57 17.59 -18.29 2.59
C ALA A 57 18.82 -19.20 2.59
N TYR A 58 19.60 -19.23 1.50
CA TYR A 58 20.86 -19.97 1.42
C TYR A 58 21.93 -19.37 2.34
N LEU A 59 22.10 -18.05 2.32
CA LEU A 59 23.10 -17.35 3.14
C LEU A 59 22.80 -17.46 4.63
N ASN A 60 21.53 -17.46 5.01
CA ASN A 60 21.07 -17.53 6.41
C ASN A 60 20.82 -18.96 6.91
N ARG A 61 21.26 -20.00 6.19
CA ARG A 61 21.16 -21.38 6.71
C ARG A 61 21.96 -21.50 8.01
N PRO A 62 21.34 -21.93 9.13
CA PRO A 62 21.99 -21.94 10.43
C PRO A 62 23.23 -22.83 10.46
N GLU A 63 23.23 -23.95 9.74
CA GLU A 63 24.39 -24.83 9.58
C GLU A 63 25.56 -24.08 8.93
N ARG A 64 25.31 -23.42 7.79
CA ARG A 64 26.34 -22.65 7.07
C ARG A 64 26.88 -21.48 7.90
N LEU A 65 26.01 -20.79 8.63
CA LEU A 65 26.42 -19.71 9.53
C LEU A 65 27.30 -20.21 10.68
N ARG A 66 27.01 -21.39 11.23
CA ARG A 66 27.87 -22.05 12.24
C ARG A 66 29.22 -22.41 11.65
N ASP A 67 29.26 -23.06 10.48
CA ASP A 67 30.50 -23.41 9.81
C ASP A 67 31.37 -22.16 9.54
N LEU A 68 30.76 -21.06 9.09
CA LEU A 68 31.46 -19.79 8.88
C LEU A 68 31.94 -19.13 10.17
N ALA A 69 31.16 -19.21 11.26
CA ALA A 69 31.56 -18.69 12.56
C ALA A 69 32.74 -19.48 13.15
N ASP A 70 32.73 -20.80 12.99
CA ASP A 70 33.80 -21.69 13.43
C ASP A 70 35.10 -21.43 12.63
N LEU A 71 34.99 -21.26 11.31
CA LEU A 71 36.14 -20.91 10.45
C LEU A 71 36.75 -19.55 10.78
N ASN A 72 35.95 -18.58 11.27
CA ASN A 72 36.40 -17.22 11.60
C ASN A 72 36.47 -16.97 13.11
N PHE A 73 36.61 -18.04 13.91
CA PHE A 73 36.51 -17.96 15.37
C PHE A 73 37.54 -17.00 16.00
N GLU A 74 38.75 -16.93 15.44
CA GLU A 74 39.81 -16.03 15.93
C GLU A 74 39.37 -14.56 15.99
N THR A 75 38.56 -14.13 15.01
CA THR A 75 38.05 -12.75 14.91
C THR A 75 36.68 -12.60 15.58
N LEU A 76 35.76 -13.54 15.33
CA LEU A 76 34.37 -13.40 15.74
C LEU A 76 34.12 -13.84 17.19
N GLN A 77 34.88 -14.81 17.70
CA GLN A 77 34.75 -15.38 19.06
C GLN A 77 33.30 -15.76 19.44
N LEU A 78 32.52 -16.17 18.43
CA LEU A 78 31.12 -16.53 18.62
C LEU A 78 31.01 -17.99 19.09
N LEU A 79 30.18 -18.20 20.11
CA LEU A 79 29.84 -19.52 20.62
C LEU A 79 28.37 -19.87 20.31
N PRO A 80 28.04 -21.14 20.08
CA PRO A 80 26.66 -21.57 19.88
C PRO A 80 25.76 -21.16 21.05
N ILE A 81 24.61 -20.57 20.76
CA ILE A 81 23.67 -20.19 21.81
C ILE A 81 23.01 -21.44 22.42
N SER A 82 23.21 -21.56 23.74
CA SER A 82 22.51 -22.38 24.72
C SER A 82 21.00 -22.13 24.81
N ALA A 83 20.13 -23.15 24.88
CA ALA A 83 18.79 -22.93 25.47
C ALA A 83 18.90 -22.35 26.91
N HIS A 84 19.96 -22.71 27.63
CA HIS A 84 20.31 -22.17 28.94
C HIS A 84 20.87 -20.73 28.92
N HIS A 85 21.17 -20.16 27.73
CA HIS A 85 21.58 -18.76 27.61
C HIS A 85 20.37 -17.81 27.53
N PHE A 86 19.16 -18.32 27.26
CA PHE A 86 17.94 -17.54 27.34
C PHE A 86 17.46 -17.49 28.79
N GLY A 87 17.18 -16.29 29.31
CA GLY A 87 16.60 -16.12 30.64
C GLY A 87 15.16 -16.64 30.70
N GLU A 88 14.68 -16.98 31.90
CA GLU A 88 13.28 -17.38 32.07
C GLU A 88 12.36 -16.21 31.74
N VAL A 89 11.19 -16.52 31.17
CA VAL A 89 10.19 -15.52 30.72
C VAL A 89 9.79 -14.59 31.87
N GLU A 90 9.82 -15.07 33.11
CA GLU A 90 9.52 -14.28 34.32
C GLU A 90 10.51 -13.15 34.59
N PHE A 91 11.71 -13.16 34.00
CA PHE A 91 12.72 -12.13 34.14
C PHE A 91 12.73 -11.10 32.99
N VAL A 92 11.82 -11.22 32.03
CA VAL A 92 11.68 -10.26 30.94
C VAL A 92 10.93 -9.03 31.46
N ALA A 93 11.63 -7.92 31.65
CA ALA A 93 11.01 -6.65 31.99
C ALA A 93 10.12 -6.19 30.82
N TYR A 94 8.81 -6.38 30.94
CA TYR A 94 7.87 -5.81 29.99
C TYR A 94 7.90 -4.28 30.11
N PRO A 95 7.91 -3.56 28.97
CA PRO A 95 7.76 -2.12 29.01
C PRO A 95 6.45 -1.81 29.73
N LYS A 96 6.51 -0.96 30.77
CA LYS A 96 5.30 -0.41 31.37
C LYS A 96 4.60 0.35 30.25
N VAL A 97 3.45 -0.15 29.81
CA VAL A 97 2.55 0.60 28.94
C VAL A 97 2.24 1.86 29.72
N ALA A 98 2.82 2.99 29.31
CA ALA A 98 2.38 4.28 29.83
C ALA A 98 0.89 4.35 29.51
N PRO A 99 0.02 4.77 30.46
CA PRO A 99 -1.38 4.97 30.14
C PRO A 99 -1.43 5.83 28.88
N ASP A 100 -2.12 5.32 27.87
CA ASP A 100 -2.19 5.95 26.57
C ASP A 100 -2.84 7.32 26.75
N GLN A 101 -2.02 8.36 26.88
CA GLN A 101 -2.49 9.73 27.06
C GLN A 101 -3.37 10.17 25.89
N SER A 102 -3.35 9.45 24.76
CA SER A 102 -4.24 9.72 23.64
C SER A 102 -5.68 9.28 23.89
N GLU A 103 -5.94 8.24 24.69
CA GLU A 103 -7.33 7.85 25.03
C GLU A 103 -8.01 8.92 25.90
N ASP A 104 -7.30 9.45 26.90
CA ASP A 104 -7.80 10.54 27.75
C ASP A 104 -7.98 11.85 26.93
N LEU A 105 -7.04 12.16 26.04
CA LEU A 105 -7.09 13.38 25.22
C LEU A 105 -8.20 13.32 24.16
N ILE A 106 -8.43 12.16 23.53
CA ILE A 106 -9.53 11.95 22.57
C ILE A 106 -10.87 12.07 23.29
N GLY A 107 -11.00 11.49 24.49
CA GLY A 107 -12.20 11.62 25.30
C GLY A 107 -12.54 13.08 25.60
N GLU A 108 -11.55 13.87 26.02
CA GLU A 108 -11.73 15.29 26.36
C GLU A 108 -12.01 16.17 25.13
N LEU A 109 -11.39 15.89 23.99
CA LEU A 109 -11.68 16.58 22.71
C LEU A 109 -13.09 16.28 22.19
N LEU A 110 -13.55 15.03 22.28
CA LEU A 110 -14.89 14.66 21.87
C LEU A 110 -15.96 15.26 22.79
N LEU A 111 -15.72 15.26 24.10
CA LEU A 111 -16.67 15.83 25.07
C LEU A 111 -16.80 17.34 24.91
N SER A 112 -15.68 18.05 24.69
CA SER A 112 -15.70 19.50 24.44
C SER A 112 -16.44 19.84 23.14
N GLN A 113 -16.24 19.07 22.07
CA GLN A 113 -16.92 19.28 20.80
C GLN A 113 -18.44 19.01 20.90
N ILE A 114 -18.85 17.99 21.65
CA ILE A 114 -20.28 17.69 21.90
C ILE A 114 -20.94 18.84 22.68
N ILE A 115 -20.27 19.36 23.71
CA ILE A 115 -20.80 20.48 24.51
C ILE A 115 -20.92 21.75 23.66
N GLU A 116 -19.90 22.07 22.86
CA GLU A 116 -19.92 23.22 21.96
C GLU A 116 -21.08 23.13 20.95
N GLN A 117 -21.30 21.96 20.34
CA GLN A 117 -22.42 21.75 19.42
C GLN A 117 -23.78 21.87 20.13
N ALA A 118 -23.90 21.37 21.36
CA ALA A 118 -25.12 21.49 22.14
C ALA A 118 -25.43 22.95 22.50
N ASP A 119 -24.42 23.74 22.83
CA ASP A 119 -24.57 25.17 23.14
C ASP A 119 -24.97 25.97 21.89
N VAL A 120 -24.37 25.69 20.73
CA VAL A 120 -24.75 26.31 19.45
C VAL A 120 -26.20 25.96 19.07
N ALA A 121 -26.60 24.69 19.24
CA ALA A 121 -27.97 24.26 18.96
C ALA A 121 -28.99 24.93 19.90
N ARG A 122 -28.62 25.13 21.16
CA ARG A 122 -29.45 25.83 22.16
C ARG A 122 -29.60 27.32 21.83
N GLN A 123 -28.51 28.00 21.46
CA GLN A 123 -28.56 29.40 21.04
C GLN A 123 -29.40 29.60 19.76
N ALA A 124 -29.29 28.68 18.80
CA ALA A 124 -30.12 28.71 17.59
C ALA A 124 -31.62 28.50 17.89
N ALA A 125 -31.97 27.74 18.93
CA ALA A 125 -33.35 27.56 19.37
C ALA A 125 -33.90 28.80 20.10
N GLU A 126 -33.07 29.50 20.88
CA GLU A 126 -33.44 30.72 21.59
C GLU A 126 -33.53 31.96 20.67
N ALA A 127 -32.83 31.95 19.53
CA ALA A 127 -32.85 33.03 18.54
C ALA A 127 -34.01 32.95 17.52
N ARG A 128 -34.92 31.98 17.67
CA ARG A 128 -36.13 31.86 16.82
C ARG A 128 -37.30 32.56 17.54
N PRO A 129 -37.84 33.66 17.00
CA PRO A 129 -38.93 34.41 17.64
C PRO A 129 -40.26 33.63 17.67
#